data_AF-D5VKE1-F1
#
_entry.id   AF-D5VKE1-F1
#
_cell.length_a   1.000
_cell.length_b   1.000
_cell.length_c   1.000
_cell.angle_alpha   90.00
_cell.angle_beta   90.00
_cell.angle_gamma   90.00
#
_symmetry.space_group_name_H-M   'P 1'
#
loop_
_entity.id
_entity.type
_entity.pdbx_description
1 polymer ?
#
loop_
_entity_poly.entity_id
_entity_poly.type
_entity_poly.pdbx_seq_one_letter_code
_entity_poly.pdbx_strand_id
1 'polypeptide(L)' 'MSLMSLTADERATLIEIRDAGSLVLLPEARSFASAESLTRKGLARAVSLRGVKTSTFLLSGEGHAAAGKPSPITEA' A
#
# COMPACT_ATOMS: atom_id res chain seq x y z
N MET A 1 1.22 -7.99 21.25
CA MET A 1 1.49 -7.38 19.92
C MET A 1 0.41 -6.35 19.67
N SER A 2 0.78 -5.07 19.59
CA SER A 2 -0.18 -3.97 19.43
C SER A 2 -0.84 -4.09 18.05
N LEU A 3 -2.17 -4.28 18.02
CA LEU A 3 -2.96 -4.11 16.80
C LEU A 3 -2.75 -2.67 16.34
N MET A 4 -1.90 -2.47 15.33
CA MET A 4 -1.77 -1.16 14.69
C MET A 4 -3.14 -0.78 14.12
N SER A 5 -3.84 0.14 14.78
CA SER A 5 -5.10 0.66 14.26
C SER A 5 -4.82 1.36 12.94
N LEU A 6 -5.43 0.85 11.87
CA LEU A 6 -5.40 1.47 10.54
C LEU A 6 -6.57 2.44 10.42
N THR A 7 -6.34 3.60 9.82
CA THR A 7 -7.44 4.48 9.40
C THR A 7 -8.21 3.85 8.24
N ALA A 8 -9.40 4.37 7.94
CA ALA A 8 -10.18 3.91 6.79
C ALA A 8 -9.40 4.08 5.47
N ASP A 9 -8.70 5.21 5.31
CA ASP A 9 -7.89 5.50 4.12
C ASP A 9 -6.66 4.57 4.03
N GLU A 10 -5.97 4.33 5.14
CA GLU A 10 -4.84 3.38 5.17
C GLU A 10 -5.31 1.96 4.80
N ARG A 11 -6.48 1.56 5.28
CA ARG A 11 -7.06 0.25 4.94
C ARG A 11 -7.42 0.18 3.46
N ALA A 12 -8.01 1.24 2.90
CA ALA A 12 -8.33 1.31 1.48
C ALA A 12 -7.08 1.22 0.61
N THR A 13 -6.05 2.03 0.90
CA THR A 13 -4.76 1.99 0.19
C THR A 13 -4.09 0.62 0.31
N LEU A 14 -4.16 -0.02 1.48
CA LEU A 14 -3.56 -1.33 1.69
C LEU A 14 -4.27 -2.44 0.89
N ILE A 15 -5.60 -2.37 0.75
CA ILE A 15 -6.37 -3.25 -0.14
C ILE A 15 -6.05 -2.97 -1.61
N GLU A 16 -5.93 -1.70 -2.00
CA GLU A 16 -5.57 -1.30 -3.36
C GLU A 16 -4.19 -1.84 -3.78
N ILE A 17 -3.17 -1.68 -2.93
CA ILE A 17 -1.83 -2.24 -3.20
C ILE A 17 -1.90 -3.77 -3.30
N ARG A 18 -2.70 -4.44 -2.47
CA ARG A 18 -2.87 -5.91 -2.54
C ARG A 18 -3.47 -6.33 -3.87
N ASP A 19 -4.55 -5.68 -4.30
CA ASP A 19 -5.31 -6.07 -5.48
C ASP A 19 -4.56 -5.73 -6.78
N ALA A 20 -3.86 -4.59 -6.81
CA ALA A 20 -3.01 -4.20 -7.93
C ALA A 20 -1.60 -4.83 -7.91
N GLY A 21 -1.21 -5.45 -6.79
CA GLY A 21 0.16 -5.92 -6.52
C GLY A 21 1.16 -4.80 -6.20
N SER A 22 0.91 -3.58 -6.65
CA SER A 22 1.70 -2.39 -6.36
C SER A 22 0.86 -1.12 -6.51
N LEU A 23 1.21 -0.07 -5.77
CA LEU A 23 0.67 1.27 -5.99
C LEU A 23 1.77 2.18 -6.52
N VAL A 24 1.57 2.75 -7.71
CA VAL A 24 2.50 3.71 -8.30
C VAL A 24 1.93 5.10 -8.12
N LEU A 25 2.60 5.93 -7.33
CA LEU A 25 2.21 7.31 -7.13
C LEU A 25 3.15 8.24 -7.91
N LEU A 26 2.52 9.06 -8.75
CA LEU A 26 3.17 10.13 -9.48
C LEU A 26 3.42 11.34 -8.54
N PRO A 27 4.53 12.08 -8.71
CA PRO A 27 4.84 13.26 -7.89
C PRO A 27 3.72 14.30 -7.87
N GLU A 28 3.00 14.42 -8.98
CA GLU A 28 1.94 15.42 -9.16
C GLU A 28 0.62 14.98 -8.51
N ALA A 29 0.45 13.67 -8.25
CA ALA A 29 -0.78 13.07 -7.74
C ALA A 29 -0.96 13.17 -6.21
N ARG A 30 -0.48 14.26 -5.59
CA ARG A 30 -0.43 14.45 -4.12
C ARG A 30 -1.63 13.86 -3.34
N SER A 31 -1.40 12.70 -2.73
CA SER A 31 -1.29 12.53 -1.28
C SER A 31 -0.63 11.18 -0.96
N PHE A 32 0.62 11.24 -0.49
CA PHE A 32 1.41 10.06 -0.09
C PHE A 32 1.11 9.60 1.33
N ALA A 33 0.23 10.31 2.05
CA ALA A 33 0.12 10.20 3.50
C ALA A 33 -0.24 8.79 3.97
N SER A 34 -1.20 8.12 3.32
CA SER A 34 -1.61 6.75 3.66
C SER A 34 -0.49 5.75 3.35
N ALA A 35 0.11 5.82 2.15
CA ALA A 35 1.19 4.92 1.74
C ALA A 35 2.47 5.10 2.58
N GLU A 36 2.83 6.33 2.92
CA GLU A 36 3.94 6.65 3.83
C GLU A 36 3.64 6.21 5.26
N SER A 37 2.40 6.38 5.73
CA SER A 37 1.99 5.90 7.04
C SER A 37 2.06 4.37 7.13
N LEU A 38 1.57 3.65 6.10
CA LEU A 38 1.72 2.20 5.98
C LEU A 38 3.20 1.78 5.96
N THR A 39 4.06 2.56 5.30
CA THR A 39 5.51 2.31 5.28
C THR A 39 6.12 2.49 6.67
N ARG A 40 5.76 3.56 7.39
CA ARG A 40 6.19 3.78 8.80
C ARG A 40 5.68 2.70 9.75
N LYS A 41 4.52 2.12 9.47
CA LYS A 41 3.94 0.98 10.19
C LYS A 41 4.54 -0.37 9.79
N GLY A 42 5.47 -0.41 8.83
CA GLY A 42 6.10 -1.66 8.38
C GLY A 42 5.20 -2.53 7.48
N LEU A 43 4.03 -2.04 7.09
CA LEU A 43 3.05 -2.77 6.28
C LEU A 43 3.28 -2.59 4.77
N ALA A 44 3.97 -1.52 4.38
CA ALA A 44 4.36 -1.27 3.00
C ALA A 44 5.85 -0.94 2.89
N ARG A 45 6.39 -1.01 1.69
CA ARG A 45 7.74 -0.59 1.33
C ARG A 45 7.68 0.31 0.11
N ALA A 46 8.30 1.47 0.22
CA ALA A 46 8.58 2.33 -0.91
C ALA A 46 9.80 1.80 -1.68
N VAL A 47 9.64 1.65 -2.98
CA VAL A 47 10.68 1.34 -3.95
C VAL A 47 10.81 2.55 -4.86
N SER A 48 12.00 3.14 -4.86
CA SER A 48 12.35 4.24 -5.75
C SER A 48 13.35 3.73 -6.79
N LEU A 49 13.01 3.90 -8.07
CA LEU A 49 13.92 3.60 -9.16
C LEU A 49 14.79 4.82 -9.46
N ARG A 50 16.10 4.61 -9.61
CA ARG A 50 17.05 5.70 -9.88
C ARG A 50 16.67 6.40 -11.18
N GLY A 51 16.43 7.71 -11.12
CA GLY A 51 16.05 8.53 -12.28
C GLY A 51 14.56 8.56 -12.60
N VAL A 52 13.72 7.81 -11.86
CA VAL A 52 12.26 7.87 -11.99
C VAL A 52 11.70 8.64 -10.81
N LYS A 53 10.88 9.66 -11.07
CA LYS A 53 10.28 10.47 -10.00
C LYS A 53 9.09 9.78 -9.30
N THR A 54 8.61 8.66 -9.83
CA THR A 54 7.49 7.93 -9.24
C THR A 54 7.92 7.15 -8.00
N SER A 55 7.02 7.08 -7.03
CA SER A 55 7.19 6.23 -5.85
C SER A 55 6.30 5.01 -6.00
N THR A 56 6.90 3.83 -6.05
CA THR A 56 6.17 2.56 -6.09
C THR A 56 6.09 1.98 -4.70
N PHE A 57 4.90 1.61 -4.24
CA PHE A 57 4.68 1.00 -2.94
C PHE A 57 4.26 -0.45 -3.12
N LEU A 58 4.90 -1.34 -2.36
CA LEU A 58 4.63 -2.77 -2.30
C LEU A 58 4.25 -3.15 -0.88
N LEU A 59 3.39 -4.15 -0.69
CA LEU A 59 3.09 -4.67 0.64
C LEU A 59 4.29 -5.46 1.19
N SER A 60 4.49 -5.36 2.50
CA SER A 60 5.34 -6.29 3.23
C SER A 60 4.59 -7.61 3.51
N GLY A 61 5.28 -8.61 4.05
CA GLY A 61 4.61 -9.85 4.51
C GLY A 61 3.51 -9.56 5.55
N GLU A 62 3.78 -8.63 6.47
CA GLU A 62 2.78 -8.17 7.45
C GLU A 62 1.66 -7.35 6.80
N GLY A 63 1.98 -6.53 5.79
CA GLY A 63 0.98 -5.82 4.99
C GLY A 63 0.01 -6.75 4.30
N HIS A 64 0.50 -7.82 3.69
CA HIS A 64 -0.35 -8.86 3.09
C HIS A 64 -1.25 -9.55 4.11
N ALA A 65 -0.71 -9.88 5.30
CA ALA A 65 -1.51 -10.46 6.37
C ALA A 65 -2.60 -9.49 6.87
N ALA A 66 -2.27 -8.21 7.02
CA ALA A 66 -3.21 -7.17 7.41
C ALA A 66 -4.28 -6.88 6.35
N ALA A 67 -3.95 -7.07 5.07
CA ALA A 67 -4.87 -6.87 3.95
C ALA A 67 -5.92 -7.97 3.86
N GLY A 68 -5.66 -9.12 4.50
CA GLY A 68 -6.48 -10.31 4.37
C GLY A 68 -6.43 -10.91 2.95
N LYS A 69 -7.28 -11.90 2.72
CA LYS A 69 -7.34 -12.60 1.42
C LYS A 69 -7.78 -11.64 0.31
N PRO A 70 -7.15 -11.69 -0.88
CA PRO A 70 -7.65 -10.99 -2.05
C PRO A 70 -9.10 -11.37 -2.30
N SER A 71 -9.92 -10.37 -2.60
CA SER A 71 -11.31 -10.63 -3.02
C SER A 71 -11.24 -11.49 -4.28
N PRO A 72 -12.05 -12.56 -4.40
CA PRO A 72 -12.12 -13.28 -5.66
C PRO A 72 -12.53 -12.27 -6.73
N ILE A 73 -11.69 -12.10 -7.74
CA ILE A 73 -12.05 -11.40 -8.96
C ILE A 73 -13.25 -12.13 -9.54
N THR A 74 -14.44 -11.58 -9.34
CA THR A 74 -15.61 -11.96 -10.13
C THR A 74 -15.39 -11.33 -11.50
N GLU A 75 -14.79 -12.10 -12.42
CA GLU A 75 -14.88 -11.78 -13.84
C GLU A 75 -16.37 -11.70 -14.21
N ALA A 76 -16.79 -10.54 -14.71
CA ALA A 76 -18.16 -10.26 -15.16
C ALA A 76 -18.23 -10.30 -16.69
#